data_AF-A0A1N7H8I4-F1
#
_entry.id   AF-A0A1N7H8I4-F1
#
_cell.length_a   1.000
_cell.length_b   1.000
_cell.length_c   1.000
_cell.angle_alpha   90.00
_cell.angle_beta   90.00
_cell.angle_gamma   90.00
#
_symmetry.space_group_name_H-M   'P 1'
#
loop_
_entity.id
_entity.type
_entity.pdbx_description
1 polymer ?
#
loop_
_entity_poly.entity_id
_entity_poly.type
_entity_poly.pdbx_seq_one_letter_code
_entity_poly.pdbx_strand_id
1 'polypeptide(L)'
;MSLTDFVKQEDVRDRLNAEFPNKGTRASEPVKASWQTRNYMLVGTAFDYLLRWWMRREVNRFQARPWVAETSLELADEICPELKTDIEETIDNAKGHRDEYVDTGTVTRPLVESAIDLARIDGIYRGGVPPTDLGEYDDGDIVDCIRLLEILETTEFLNGQNAHLNPAFGLGSSLVGGADADVILDGMLVDVKVTGRATFKADYWRQLVGYLVLADIHNVFLESGTYDQLGISDEPDIQPLPQIETFGIYFARHGDFSTIPASIVYEADGYTEFRSWFVEAALDYNPRFGTEFGGIFRTIV
;
A
#
# COMPACT_ATOMS: atom_id res chain seq x y z
N MET A 1 -0.25 -8.94 -13.13
CA MET A 1 -0.30 -9.75 -11.90
C MET A 1 0.13 -8.82 -10.78
N SER A 2 -0.45 -8.92 -9.58
CA SER A 2 0.00 -8.19 -8.39
C SER A 2 0.48 -9.17 -7.32
N LEU A 3 1.13 -8.68 -6.25
CA LEU A 3 1.44 -9.53 -5.08
C LEU A 3 0.18 -10.25 -4.56
N THR A 4 -0.95 -9.55 -4.51
CA THR A 4 -2.23 -10.10 -4.04
C THR A 4 -2.70 -11.27 -4.90
N ASP A 5 -2.44 -11.25 -6.21
CA ASP A 5 -2.77 -12.35 -7.12
C ASP A 5 -1.73 -13.47 -7.06
N PHE A 6 -0.46 -13.11 -6.87
CA PHE A 6 0.65 -14.04 -6.76
C PHE A 6 0.51 -14.95 -5.53
N VAL A 7 0.26 -14.39 -4.34
CA VAL A 7 0.12 -15.18 -3.10
C VAL A 7 -1.15 -16.03 -3.03
N LYS A 8 -2.02 -15.94 -4.04
CA LYS A 8 -3.22 -16.78 -4.20
C LYS A 8 -2.99 -17.99 -5.10
N GLN A 9 -1.89 -18.03 -5.87
CA GLN A 9 -1.53 -19.21 -6.65
C GLN A 9 -1.39 -20.41 -5.69
N GLU A 10 -1.90 -21.57 -6.10
CA GLU A 10 -2.09 -22.71 -5.19
C GLU A 10 -0.79 -23.16 -4.52
N ASP A 11 0.26 -23.35 -5.32
CA ASP A 11 1.60 -23.71 -4.86
C ASP A 11 2.21 -22.63 -3.96
N VAL A 12 2.04 -21.35 -4.32
CA VAL A 12 2.57 -20.22 -3.55
C VAL A 12 1.88 -20.12 -2.19
N ARG A 13 0.55 -20.16 -2.20
CA ARG A 13 -0.31 -20.12 -1.02
C ARG A 13 0.02 -21.26 -0.07
N ASP A 14 0.16 -22.47 -0.60
CA ASP A 14 0.36 -23.66 0.22
C ASP A 14 1.76 -23.66 0.85
N ARG A 15 2.79 -23.22 0.12
CA ARG A 15 4.14 -23.06 0.67
C ARG A 15 4.18 -21.99 1.76
N LEU A 16 3.60 -20.81 1.53
CA LEU A 16 3.49 -19.75 2.54
C LEU A 16 2.80 -20.23 3.82
N ASN A 17 1.70 -20.98 3.70
CA ASN A 17 0.97 -21.49 4.86
C ASN A 17 1.76 -22.54 5.64
N ALA A 18 2.57 -23.36 4.95
CA ALA A 18 3.37 -24.40 5.55
C ALA A 18 4.55 -23.82 6.34
N GLU A 19 5.26 -22.86 5.77
CA GLU A 19 6.46 -22.26 6.39
C GLU A 19 6.14 -21.16 7.39
N PHE A 20 5.14 -20.33 7.09
CA PHE A 20 4.75 -19.20 7.91
C PHE A 20 3.28 -19.35 8.33
N PRO A 21 2.97 -20.15 9.36
CA PRO A 21 1.62 -20.26 9.88
C PRO A 21 1.11 -18.90 10.40
N ASN A 22 -0.12 -18.54 10.06
CA ASN A 22 -0.72 -17.26 10.45
C ASN A 22 -0.64 -17.00 11.96
N LYS A 23 0.03 -15.90 12.34
CA LYS A 23 0.19 -15.44 13.73
C LYS A 23 -0.65 -14.22 14.07
N GLY A 24 -1.41 -13.70 13.12
CA GLY A 24 -2.19 -12.48 13.29
C GLY A 24 -3.38 -12.66 14.22
N THR A 25 -3.71 -11.57 14.92
CA THR A 25 -4.82 -11.52 15.88
C THR A 25 -5.91 -10.58 15.40
N ARG A 26 -7.15 -10.86 15.78
CA ARG A 26 -8.24 -9.89 15.56
C ARG A 26 -7.98 -8.60 16.35
N ALA A 27 -8.59 -7.49 15.95
CA ALA A 27 -8.59 -6.30 16.81
C ALA A 27 -9.19 -6.65 18.18
N SER A 28 -8.55 -6.10 19.20
CA SER A 28 -8.97 -6.14 20.60
C SER A 28 -10.06 -5.11 20.88
N GLU A 29 -9.97 -3.94 20.23
CA GLU A 29 -10.90 -2.84 20.41
C GLU A 29 -12.26 -3.09 19.71
N PRO A 30 -13.38 -2.63 20.28
CA PRO A 30 -14.66 -2.63 19.57
C PRO A 30 -14.64 -1.65 18.38
N VAL A 31 -15.67 -1.73 17.52
CA VAL A 31 -15.85 -0.74 16.45
C VAL A 31 -16.09 0.63 17.07
N LYS A 32 -15.20 1.59 16.79
CA LYS A 32 -15.27 2.99 17.20
C LYS A 32 -16.06 3.84 16.19
N ALA A 33 -15.94 3.54 14.88
CA ALA A 33 -16.71 4.19 13.82
C ALA A 33 -17.54 3.19 13.00
N SER A 34 -18.86 3.24 13.19
CA SER A 34 -19.82 2.49 12.37
C SER A 34 -19.92 3.08 10.96
N TRP A 35 -20.05 2.21 9.95
CA TRP A 35 -20.20 2.63 8.56
C TRP A 35 -21.45 3.48 8.36
N GLN A 36 -21.34 4.51 7.53
CA GLN A 36 -22.45 5.42 7.21
C GLN A 36 -22.98 5.25 5.78
N THR A 37 -22.34 4.36 5.02
CA THR A 37 -22.60 4.07 3.61
C THR A 37 -22.46 2.57 3.32
N ARG A 38 -22.75 2.18 2.08
CA ARG A 38 -22.44 0.85 1.52
C ARG A 38 -21.29 0.88 0.51
N ASN A 39 -20.74 2.05 0.20
CA ASN A 39 -19.61 2.22 -0.72
C ASN A 39 -18.28 1.89 -0.04
N TYR A 40 -18.18 0.70 0.57
CA TYR A 40 -17.05 0.34 1.45
C TYR A 40 -15.69 0.38 0.77
N MET A 41 -15.61 -0.01 -0.52
CA MET A 41 -14.35 0.04 -1.26
C MET A 41 -13.93 1.48 -1.55
N LEU A 42 -14.87 2.33 -1.96
CA LEU A 42 -14.62 3.75 -2.23
C LEU A 42 -14.12 4.47 -0.96
N VAL A 43 -14.83 4.30 0.16
CA VAL A 43 -14.40 4.84 1.47
C VAL A 43 -13.05 4.29 1.89
N GLY A 44 -12.79 3.00 1.65
CA GLY A 44 -11.50 2.38 1.96
C GLY A 44 -10.34 3.05 1.21
N THR A 45 -10.49 3.24 -0.10
CA THR A 45 -9.49 3.91 -0.93
C THR A 45 -9.37 5.40 -0.63
N ALA A 46 -10.49 6.10 -0.40
CA ALA A 46 -10.46 7.52 0.00
C ALA A 46 -9.75 7.70 1.35
N PHE A 47 -10.00 6.80 2.30
CA PHE A 47 -9.32 6.82 3.59
C PHE A 47 -7.81 6.57 3.47
N ASP A 48 -7.35 5.78 2.52
CA ASP A 48 -5.91 5.63 2.26
C ASP A 48 -5.25 6.98 1.88
N TYR A 49 -5.88 7.78 1.01
CA TYR A 49 -5.42 9.13 0.72
C TYR A 49 -5.39 10.00 1.98
N LEU A 50 -6.50 10.01 2.74
CA LEU A 50 -6.62 10.80 3.97
C LEU A 50 -5.58 10.41 5.03
N LEU A 51 -5.30 9.11 5.19
CA LEU A 51 -4.25 8.61 6.07
C LEU A 51 -2.88 9.13 5.67
N ARG A 52 -2.53 9.08 4.37
CA ARG A 52 -1.25 9.59 3.88
C ARG A 52 -1.12 11.10 4.10
N TRP A 53 -2.22 11.84 3.97
CA TRP A 53 -2.22 13.29 4.22
C TRP A 53 -2.12 13.61 5.71
N TRP A 54 -2.82 12.86 6.57
CA TRP A 54 -2.69 12.94 8.03
C TRP A 54 -1.24 12.65 8.45
N MET A 55 -0.66 11.55 7.96
CA MET A 55 0.73 11.20 8.24
C MET A 55 1.70 12.30 7.81
N ARG A 56 1.53 12.87 6.63
CA ARG A 56 2.38 13.97 6.12
C ARG A 56 2.38 15.19 7.06
N ARG A 57 1.30 15.42 7.79
CA ARG A 57 1.21 16.48 8.81
C ARG A 57 1.86 16.08 10.13
N GLU A 58 1.64 14.85 10.58
CA GLU A 58 2.07 14.40 11.92
C GLU A 58 3.53 14.00 12.01
N VAL A 59 4.13 13.48 10.93
CA VAL A 59 5.50 12.95 10.96
C VAL A 59 6.52 14.01 10.55
N ASN A 60 7.70 13.94 11.17
CA ASN A 60 8.78 14.90 10.93
C ASN A 60 9.45 14.71 9.55
N ARG A 61 9.57 13.46 9.12
CA ARG A 61 10.21 13.09 7.85
C ARG A 61 9.34 12.08 7.15
N PHE A 62 9.05 12.34 5.89
CA PHE A 62 8.34 11.38 5.07
C PHE A 62 8.96 11.24 3.68
N GLN A 63 8.80 10.06 3.11
CA GLN A 63 8.97 9.79 1.69
C GLN A 63 7.62 9.36 1.13
N ALA A 64 7.26 9.84 -0.06
CA ALA A 64 6.01 9.52 -0.70
C ALA A 64 6.22 9.36 -2.21
N ARG A 65 5.49 8.42 -2.81
CA ARG A 65 5.43 8.23 -4.25
C ARG A 65 4.30 9.08 -4.86
N PRO A 66 4.29 9.28 -6.20
CA PRO A 66 3.13 9.82 -6.88
C PRO A 66 1.85 9.06 -6.52
N TRP A 67 0.73 9.75 -6.55
CA TRP A 67 -0.56 9.13 -6.29
C TRP A 67 -0.94 8.16 -7.41
N VAL A 68 -1.66 7.10 -7.07
CA VAL A 68 -2.23 6.20 -8.08
C VAL A 68 -3.12 6.98 -9.05
N ALA A 69 -3.85 8.00 -8.58
CA ALA A 69 -4.59 8.90 -9.42
C ALA A 69 -3.72 9.70 -10.42
N GLU A 70 -2.48 10.05 -10.07
CA GLU A 70 -1.55 10.69 -11.01
C GLU A 70 -1.10 9.71 -12.10
N THR A 71 -0.84 8.44 -11.75
CA THR A 71 -0.59 7.39 -12.74
C THR A 71 -1.83 7.11 -13.60
N SER A 72 -3.04 7.17 -13.03
CA SER A 72 -4.29 7.08 -13.78
C SER A 72 -4.43 8.21 -14.81
N LEU A 73 -3.95 9.42 -14.52
CA LEU A 73 -3.97 10.54 -15.47
C LEU A 73 -3.09 10.25 -16.70
N GLU A 74 -1.94 9.59 -16.52
CA GLU A 74 -1.08 9.17 -17.63
C GLU A 74 -1.79 8.17 -18.55
N LEU A 75 -2.61 7.28 -17.97
CA LEU A 75 -3.40 6.30 -18.72
C LEU A 75 -4.69 6.88 -19.33
N ALA A 76 -5.16 8.02 -18.84
CA ALA A 76 -6.41 8.62 -19.27
C ALA A 76 -6.41 9.00 -20.76
N ASP A 77 -5.24 9.34 -21.33
CA ASP A 77 -5.08 9.63 -22.76
C ASP A 77 -5.55 8.46 -23.66
N GLU A 78 -5.31 7.23 -23.22
CA GLU A 78 -5.66 6.04 -23.99
C GLU A 78 -7.06 5.51 -23.68
N ILE A 79 -7.50 5.63 -22.43
CA ILE A 79 -8.72 4.97 -21.93
C ILE A 79 -9.95 5.88 -22.02
N CYS A 80 -9.81 7.16 -21.64
CA CYS A 80 -10.90 8.12 -21.57
C CYS A 80 -10.38 9.55 -21.82
N PRO A 81 -9.88 9.84 -23.04
CA PRO A 81 -9.23 11.11 -23.36
C PRO A 81 -10.16 12.32 -23.16
N GLU A 82 -11.48 12.12 -23.26
CA GLU A 82 -12.49 13.15 -23.01
C GLU A 82 -12.57 13.61 -21.54
N LEU A 83 -12.17 12.77 -20.58
CA LEU A 83 -12.17 13.08 -19.15
C LEU A 83 -10.82 13.61 -18.65
N LYS A 84 -9.78 13.61 -19.49
CA LYS A 84 -8.41 13.91 -19.05
C LYS A 84 -8.30 15.26 -18.36
N THR A 85 -8.89 16.31 -18.93
CA THR A 85 -8.85 17.66 -18.36
C THR A 85 -9.55 17.72 -17.00
N ASP A 86 -10.70 17.07 -16.87
CA ASP A 86 -11.45 17.02 -15.60
C ASP A 86 -10.67 16.24 -14.53
N ILE A 87 -9.99 15.15 -14.90
CA ILE A 87 -9.13 14.37 -14.01
C ILE A 87 -7.92 15.20 -13.55
N GLU A 88 -7.27 15.90 -14.47
CA GLU A 88 -6.12 16.77 -14.18
C GLU A 88 -6.51 17.88 -13.19
N GLU A 89 -7.61 18.59 -13.46
CA GLU A 89 -8.15 19.62 -12.56
C GLU A 89 -8.54 19.05 -11.19
N THR A 90 -9.13 17.86 -11.16
CA THR A 90 -9.50 17.17 -9.92
C THR A 90 -8.27 16.84 -9.07
N ILE A 91 -7.19 16.34 -9.69
CA ILE A 91 -5.93 16.03 -9.00
C ILE A 91 -5.30 17.31 -8.45
N ASP A 92 -5.27 18.38 -9.23
CA ASP A 92 -4.71 19.67 -8.81
C ASP A 92 -5.49 20.30 -7.66
N ASN A 93 -6.82 20.25 -7.71
CA ASN A 93 -7.68 20.68 -6.60
C ASN A 93 -7.42 19.85 -5.33
N ALA A 94 -7.30 18.52 -5.47
CA ALA A 94 -6.98 17.63 -4.36
C ALA A 94 -5.62 17.91 -3.73
N LYS A 95 -4.60 18.25 -4.55
CA LYS A 95 -3.29 18.72 -4.07
C LYS A 95 -3.44 19.99 -3.24
N GLY A 96 -4.23 20.95 -3.71
CA GLY A 96 -4.52 22.19 -2.98
C GLY A 96 -5.20 21.94 -1.63
N HIS A 97 -6.26 21.14 -1.59
CA HIS A 97 -6.96 20.82 -0.34
C HIS A 97 -6.08 20.03 0.64
N ARG A 98 -5.25 19.09 0.15
CA ARG A 98 -4.24 18.42 0.98
C ARG A 98 -3.28 19.44 1.59
N ASP A 99 -2.72 20.34 0.80
CA ASP A 99 -1.72 21.29 1.31
C ASP A 99 -2.34 22.23 2.35
N GLU A 100 -3.57 22.70 2.14
CA GLU A 100 -4.33 23.44 3.15
C GLU A 100 -4.54 22.62 4.44
N TYR A 101 -4.87 21.34 4.32
CA TYR A 101 -5.03 20.44 5.47
C TYR A 101 -3.72 20.22 6.23
N VAL A 102 -2.61 19.99 5.52
CA VAL A 102 -1.29 19.81 6.14
C VAL A 102 -0.88 21.07 6.91
N ASP A 103 -1.15 22.26 6.36
CA ASP A 103 -0.80 23.54 6.98
C ASP A 103 -1.69 23.89 8.18
N THR A 104 -2.99 23.63 8.08
CA THR A 104 -3.99 24.09 9.07
C THR A 104 -4.41 23.03 10.07
N GLY A 105 -4.26 21.74 9.72
CA GLY A 105 -4.84 20.61 10.43
C GLY A 105 -6.37 20.53 10.38
N THR A 106 -7.03 21.39 9.60
CA THR A 106 -8.50 21.47 9.60
C THR A 106 -9.10 20.50 8.60
N VAL A 107 -9.84 19.51 9.08
CA VAL A 107 -10.62 18.61 8.21
C VAL A 107 -11.81 19.37 7.64
N THR A 108 -11.83 19.56 6.32
CA THR A 108 -12.92 20.24 5.60
C THR A 108 -13.69 19.26 4.71
N ARG A 109 -14.92 19.61 4.32
CA ARG A 109 -15.68 18.82 3.34
C ARG A 109 -14.93 18.70 1.99
N PRO A 110 -14.37 19.78 1.41
CA PRO A 110 -13.58 19.69 0.18
C PRO A 110 -12.39 18.75 0.26
N LEU A 111 -11.70 18.65 1.41
CA LEU A 111 -10.62 17.68 1.60
C LEU A 111 -11.11 16.24 1.39
N VAL A 112 -12.23 15.90 2.02
CA VAL A 112 -12.82 14.55 1.98
C VAL A 112 -13.38 14.25 0.59
N GLU A 113 -14.05 15.22 -0.02
CA GLU A 113 -14.54 15.14 -1.41
C GLU A 113 -13.41 14.85 -2.40
N SER A 114 -12.29 15.57 -2.28
CA SER A 114 -11.10 15.31 -3.08
C SER A 114 -10.54 13.90 -2.88
N ALA A 115 -10.48 13.39 -1.66
CA ALA A 115 -10.04 12.02 -1.42
C ALA A 115 -10.98 10.98 -2.08
N ILE A 116 -12.28 11.24 -2.09
CA ILE A 116 -13.28 10.39 -2.77
C ILE A 116 -13.07 10.42 -4.29
N ASP A 117 -12.86 11.59 -4.89
CA ASP A 117 -12.64 11.68 -6.33
C ASP A 117 -11.33 11.04 -6.76
N LEU A 118 -10.24 11.22 -5.99
CA LEU A 118 -8.99 10.49 -6.25
C LEU A 118 -9.20 8.96 -6.19
N ALA A 119 -10.00 8.49 -5.22
CA ALA A 119 -10.34 7.07 -5.11
C ALA A 119 -11.17 6.54 -6.29
N ARG A 120 -11.94 7.39 -6.98
CA ARG A 120 -12.62 7.03 -8.23
C ARG A 120 -11.65 7.00 -9.40
N ILE A 121 -10.75 7.99 -9.49
CA ILE A 121 -9.72 8.09 -10.55
C ILE A 121 -8.78 6.87 -10.51
N ASP A 122 -8.49 6.34 -9.32
CA ASP A 122 -7.77 5.07 -9.13
C ASP A 122 -8.35 3.90 -9.94
N GLY A 123 -9.66 3.92 -10.26
CA GLY A 123 -10.34 2.89 -11.07
C GLY A 123 -9.74 2.71 -12.47
N ILE A 124 -9.17 3.77 -13.04
CA ILE A 124 -8.49 3.73 -14.34
C ILE A 124 -7.25 2.84 -14.24
N TYR A 125 -6.35 3.11 -13.29
CA TYR A 125 -5.16 2.29 -13.08
C TYR A 125 -5.50 0.86 -12.63
N ARG A 126 -6.44 0.71 -11.69
CA ARG A 126 -6.74 -0.59 -11.05
C ARG A 126 -7.52 -1.55 -11.94
N GLY A 127 -8.34 -1.04 -12.86
CA GLY A 127 -9.26 -1.87 -13.65
C GLY A 127 -9.53 -1.39 -15.06
N GLY A 128 -8.91 -0.29 -15.50
CA GLY A 128 -9.21 0.33 -16.80
C GLY A 128 -10.62 0.92 -16.85
N VAL A 129 -11.19 1.30 -15.72
CA VAL A 129 -12.57 1.81 -15.62
C VAL A 129 -12.55 3.30 -15.33
N PRO A 130 -12.98 4.16 -16.28
CA PRO A 130 -13.12 5.59 -16.06
C PRO A 130 -14.14 5.92 -14.96
N PRO A 131 -13.94 7.00 -14.19
CA PRO A 131 -14.94 7.48 -13.24
C PRO A 131 -16.15 8.06 -14.00
N THR A 132 -17.35 7.88 -13.45
CA THR A 132 -18.60 8.36 -14.07
C THR A 132 -19.30 9.46 -13.28
N ASP A 133 -18.81 9.76 -12.09
CA ASP A 133 -19.49 10.53 -11.05
C ASP A 133 -18.52 11.44 -10.27
N LEU A 134 -17.45 11.93 -10.94
CA LEU A 134 -16.55 12.93 -10.36
C LEU A 134 -17.35 14.18 -9.94
N GLY A 135 -17.06 14.72 -8.77
CA GLY A 135 -17.80 15.87 -8.23
C GLY A 135 -19.19 15.55 -7.67
N GLU A 136 -19.65 14.30 -7.73
CA GLU A 136 -20.90 13.86 -7.11
C GLU A 136 -20.61 13.14 -5.78
N TYR A 137 -21.28 13.49 -4.69
CA TYR A 137 -20.94 12.95 -3.37
C TYR A 137 -22.16 12.48 -2.59
N ASP A 138 -22.05 11.28 -1.99
CA ASP A 138 -22.98 10.80 -0.98
C ASP A 138 -22.52 11.30 0.40
N ASP A 139 -23.42 11.96 1.14
CA ASP A 139 -23.08 12.51 2.47
C ASP A 139 -22.70 11.40 3.46
N GLY A 140 -23.17 10.17 3.27
CA GLY A 140 -22.76 9.02 4.05
C GLY A 140 -21.28 8.68 3.84
N ASP A 141 -20.76 8.75 2.61
CA ASP A 141 -19.34 8.54 2.31
C ASP A 141 -18.47 9.60 3.02
N ILE A 142 -18.91 10.87 2.96
CA ILE A 142 -18.21 12.00 3.60
C ILE A 142 -18.17 11.82 5.12
N VAL A 143 -19.32 11.57 5.75
CA VAL A 143 -19.40 11.38 7.20
C VAL A 143 -18.60 10.14 7.64
N ASP A 144 -18.56 9.07 6.83
CA ASP A 144 -17.78 7.88 7.14
C ASP A 144 -16.27 8.19 7.14
N CYS A 145 -15.77 8.89 6.12
CA CYS A 145 -14.37 9.33 6.04
C CYS A 145 -13.97 10.25 7.20
N ILE A 146 -14.82 11.22 7.57
CA ILE A 146 -14.56 12.13 8.71
C ILE A 146 -14.42 11.34 10.01
N ARG A 147 -15.32 10.38 10.28
CA ARG A 147 -15.23 9.56 11.51
C ARG A 147 -13.99 8.67 11.56
N LEU A 148 -13.49 8.22 10.40
CA LEU A 148 -12.24 7.46 10.35
C LEU A 148 -11.03 8.37 10.65
N LEU A 149 -11.03 9.62 10.17
CA LEU A 149 -10.02 10.63 10.52
C LEU A 149 -10.03 10.96 12.02
N GLU A 150 -11.22 11.13 12.63
CA GLU A 150 -11.34 11.36 14.08
C GLU A 150 -10.71 10.24 14.91
N ILE A 151 -10.78 8.98 14.43
CA ILE A 151 -10.09 7.86 15.09
C ILE A 151 -8.57 8.01 14.95
N LEU A 152 -8.07 8.36 13.75
CA LEU A 152 -6.63 8.55 13.51
C LEU A 152 -6.01 9.56 14.47
N GLU A 153 -6.67 10.69 14.73
CA GLU A 153 -6.18 11.71 15.66
C GLU A 153 -5.93 11.20 17.08
N THR A 154 -6.55 10.08 17.47
CA THR A 154 -6.40 9.45 18.79
C THR A 154 -5.56 8.17 18.75
N THR A 155 -5.00 7.81 17.60
CA THR A 155 -4.30 6.54 17.37
C THR A 155 -2.80 6.68 17.65
N GLU A 156 -2.41 6.43 18.90
CA GLU A 156 -1.06 6.73 19.40
C GLU A 156 0.08 5.98 18.68
N PHE A 157 -0.13 4.74 18.22
CA PHE A 157 0.94 3.95 17.59
C PHE A 157 1.39 4.52 16.23
N LEU A 158 0.58 5.40 15.63
CA LEU A 158 0.93 6.10 14.39
C LEU A 158 1.75 7.38 14.64
N ASN A 159 2.02 7.73 15.91
CA ASN A 159 2.92 8.82 16.27
C ASN A 159 4.38 8.39 16.08
N GLY A 160 4.92 8.63 14.90
CA GLY A 160 6.32 8.31 14.57
C GLY A 160 7.10 9.49 14.03
N GLN A 161 8.33 9.23 13.62
CA GLN A 161 9.30 10.22 13.15
C GLN A 161 9.55 10.13 11.64
N ASN A 162 9.70 8.91 11.13
CA ASN A 162 10.04 8.64 9.73
C ASN A 162 8.99 7.73 9.11
N ALA A 163 8.30 8.22 8.09
CA ALA A 163 7.29 7.47 7.36
C ALA A 163 7.66 7.32 5.89
N HIS A 164 7.47 6.12 5.35
CA HIS A 164 7.34 5.90 3.91
C HIS A 164 5.85 5.71 3.63
N LEU A 165 5.29 6.56 2.77
CA LEU A 165 3.88 6.59 2.42
C LEU A 165 3.69 5.96 1.04
N ASN A 166 2.91 4.88 1.01
CA ASN A 166 2.78 3.97 -0.12
C ASN A 166 4.11 3.44 -0.72
N PRO A 167 5.08 2.96 0.10
CA PRO A 167 6.34 2.46 -0.43
C PRO A 167 6.16 1.24 -1.32
N ALA A 168 6.86 1.24 -2.45
CA ALA A 168 7.15 0.04 -3.22
C ALA A 168 8.44 -0.63 -2.69
N PHE A 169 8.74 -1.81 -3.24
CA PHE A 169 9.90 -2.63 -2.93
C PHE A 169 10.86 -2.70 -4.14
N GLY A 170 11.00 -1.59 -4.87
CA GLY A 170 11.79 -1.48 -6.10
C GLY A 170 11.53 -2.64 -7.09
N LEU A 171 12.59 -3.31 -7.53
CA LEU A 171 12.49 -4.47 -8.43
C LEU A 171 11.72 -5.65 -7.82
N GLY A 172 11.64 -5.77 -6.49
CA GLY A 172 10.80 -6.76 -5.81
C GLY A 172 9.31 -6.55 -6.12
N SER A 173 8.84 -5.30 -6.19
CA SER A 173 7.47 -5.02 -6.62
C SER A 173 7.23 -5.44 -8.08
N SER A 174 8.17 -5.10 -8.97
CA SER A 174 8.09 -5.45 -10.40
C SER A 174 8.09 -6.96 -10.65
N LEU A 175 8.81 -7.72 -9.82
CA LEU A 175 8.90 -9.18 -9.89
C LEU A 175 7.52 -9.85 -9.82
N VAL A 176 6.64 -9.38 -8.93
CA VAL A 176 5.26 -9.87 -8.79
C VAL A 176 4.24 -9.07 -9.59
N GLY A 177 4.71 -8.11 -10.41
CA GLY A 177 3.93 -7.25 -11.30
C GLY A 177 3.24 -6.06 -10.61
N GLY A 178 3.59 -5.77 -9.36
CA GLY A 178 3.10 -4.64 -8.59
C GLY A 178 2.86 -5.01 -7.14
N ALA A 179 3.48 -4.25 -6.24
CA ALA A 179 3.28 -4.36 -4.80
C ALA A 179 3.70 -3.06 -4.11
N ASP A 180 2.87 -2.62 -3.20
CA ASP A 180 3.06 -1.44 -2.38
C ASP A 180 2.39 -1.69 -1.03
N ALA A 181 3.03 -1.28 0.05
CA ALA A 181 2.45 -1.28 1.39
C ALA A 181 1.88 0.09 1.69
N ASP A 182 0.85 0.19 2.54
CA ASP A 182 0.20 1.48 2.79
C ASP A 182 1.16 2.45 3.53
N VAL A 183 1.82 1.99 4.59
CA VAL A 183 2.80 2.77 5.36
C VAL A 183 3.95 1.91 5.89
N ILE A 184 5.18 2.45 5.91
CA ILE A 184 6.24 1.98 6.80
C ILE A 184 6.62 3.13 7.75
N LEU A 185 6.39 2.98 9.05
CA LEU A 185 6.61 4.00 10.07
C LEU A 185 7.65 3.52 11.08
N ASP A 186 8.83 4.16 11.13
CA ASP A 186 9.91 3.82 12.08
C ASP A 186 10.21 2.30 12.17
N GLY A 187 10.27 1.61 11.03
CA GLY A 187 10.51 0.17 10.96
C GLY A 187 9.27 -0.72 11.20
N MET A 188 8.08 -0.13 11.32
CA MET A 188 6.81 -0.84 11.39
C MET A 188 6.09 -0.79 10.05
N LEU A 189 5.89 -1.95 9.40
CA LEU A 189 5.08 -2.05 8.18
C LEU A 189 3.58 -2.16 8.54
N VAL A 190 2.77 -1.26 7.98
CA VAL A 190 1.35 -1.16 8.28
C VAL A 190 0.55 -1.35 6.99
N ASP A 191 -0.32 -2.34 7.00
CA ASP A 191 -1.41 -2.51 6.03
C ASP A 191 -2.73 -2.07 6.68
N VAL A 192 -3.50 -1.25 6.00
CA VAL A 192 -4.72 -0.63 6.51
C VAL A 192 -5.94 -1.38 6.01
N LYS A 193 -6.88 -1.61 6.92
CA LYS A 193 -8.15 -2.25 6.60
C LYS A 193 -9.32 -1.48 7.23
N VAL A 194 -10.07 -0.80 6.37
CA VAL A 194 -11.33 -0.14 6.73
C VAL A 194 -12.46 -1.17 6.79
N THR A 195 -12.57 -1.87 7.92
CA THR A 195 -13.58 -2.94 8.10
C THR A 195 -14.17 -2.96 9.50
N GLY A 196 -15.47 -3.25 9.61
CA GLY A 196 -16.15 -3.44 10.90
C GLY A 196 -15.98 -4.84 11.48
N ARG A 197 -15.38 -5.77 10.72
CA ARG A 197 -15.00 -7.11 11.19
C ARG A 197 -13.49 -7.22 11.15
N ALA A 198 -12.85 -6.82 12.25
CA ALA A 198 -11.40 -6.87 12.39
C ALA A 198 -10.85 -8.29 12.60
N THR A 199 -11.07 -9.18 11.64
CA THR A 199 -10.47 -10.52 11.62
C THR A 199 -9.19 -10.49 10.81
N PHE A 200 -8.10 -11.01 11.38
CA PHE A 200 -6.84 -11.19 10.66
C PHE A 200 -6.94 -12.41 9.73
N LYS A 201 -7.32 -12.15 8.47
CA LYS A 201 -7.54 -13.21 7.48
C LYS A 201 -6.22 -13.82 7.03
N ALA A 202 -6.27 -15.09 6.62
CA ALA A 202 -5.10 -15.77 6.05
C ALA A 202 -4.58 -15.08 4.77
N ASP A 203 -5.45 -14.46 3.98
CA ASP A 203 -5.02 -13.68 2.80
C ASP A 203 -4.18 -12.46 3.21
N TYR A 204 -4.58 -11.72 4.25
CA TYR A 204 -3.82 -10.58 4.74
C TYR A 204 -2.46 -11.01 5.28
N TRP A 205 -2.42 -12.14 6.00
CA TRP A 205 -1.18 -12.72 6.47
C TRP A 205 -0.21 -13.04 5.33
N ARG A 206 -0.67 -13.74 4.28
CA ARG A 206 0.16 -14.06 3.12
C ARG A 206 0.67 -12.82 2.40
N GLN A 207 -0.18 -11.81 2.25
CA GLN A 207 0.21 -10.53 1.65
C GLN A 207 1.31 -9.84 2.47
N LEU A 208 1.15 -9.77 3.79
CA LEU A 208 2.13 -9.17 4.69
C LEU A 208 3.48 -9.92 4.69
N VAL A 209 3.46 -11.26 4.72
CA VAL A 209 4.69 -12.06 4.56
C VAL A 209 5.33 -11.77 3.20
N GLY A 210 4.53 -11.67 2.15
CA GLY A 210 4.98 -11.25 0.82
C GLY A 210 5.69 -9.90 0.84
N TYR A 211 5.13 -8.89 1.50
CA TYR A 211 5.78 -7.58 1.63
C TYR A 211 7.14 -7.66 2.32
N LEU A 212 7.27 -8.44 3.40
CA LEU A 212 8.56 -8.62 4.09
C LEU A 212 9.62 -9.25 3.18
N VAL A 213 9.23 -10.27 2.41
CA VAL A 213 10.12 -10.96 1.47
C VAL A 213 10.53 -10.03 0.33
N LEU A 214 9.60 -9.24 -0.21
CA LEU A 214 9.90 -8.24 -1.24
C LEU A 214 10.84 -7.14 -0.73
N ALA A 215 10.65 -6.67 0.51
CA ALA A 215 11.54 -5.70 1.13
C ALA A 215 12.96 -6.25 1.29
N ASP A 216 13.10 -7.52 1.68
CA ASP A 216 14.41 -8.17 1.77
C ASP A 216 15.05 -8.37 0.39
N ILE A 217 14.29 -8.81 -0.61
CA ILE A 217 14.77 -8.91 -2.01
C ILE A 217 15.25 -7.54 -2.52
N HIS A 218 14.52 -6.47 -2.22
CA HIS A 218 14.91 -5.11 -2.57
C HIS A 218 16.29 -4.75 -2.00
N ASN A 219 16.50 -5.03 -0.70
CA ASN A 219 17.76 -4.75 -0.02
C ASN A 219 18.91 -5.60 -0.57
N VAL A 220 18.67 -6.88 -0.85
CA VAL A 220 19.65 -7.75 -1.49
C VAL A 220 20.10 -7.18 -2.85
N PHE A 221 19.17 -6.66 -3.66
CA PHE A 221 19.50 -6.04 -4.95
C PHE A 221 20.23 -4.70 -4.84
N LEU A 222 19.96 -3.92 -3.79
CA LEU A 222 20.75 -2.74 -3.47
C LEU A 222 22.18 -3.12 -3.12
N GLU A 223 22.36 -4.07 -2.20
CA GLU A 223 23.67 -4.50 -1.72
C GLU A 223 24.53 -5.18 -2.79
N SER A 224 23.91 -5.92 -3.72
CA SER A 224 24.62 -6.57 -4.82
C SER A 224 24.97 -5.61 -5.98
N GLY A 225 24.52 -4.35 -5.93
CA GLY A 225 24.71 -3.39 -7.02
C GLY A 225 23.88 -3.70 -8.27
N THR A 226 22.76 -4.43 -8.13
CA THR A 226 21.89 -4.79 -9.27
C THR A 226 21.34 -3.56 -9.96
N TYR A 227 20.89 -2.58 -9.18
CA TYR A 227 20.34 -1.34 -9.71
C TYR A 227 21.38 -0.54 -10.51
N ASP A 228 22.65 -0.54 -10.06
CA ASP A 228 23.75 0.08 -10.79
C ASP A 228 24.04 -0.64 -12.11
N GLN A 229 24.05 -1.98 -12.10
CA GLN A 229 24.25 -2.79 -13.31
C GLN A 229 23.15 -2.55 -14.35
N LEU A 230 21.93 -2.28 -13.90
CA LEU A 230 20.78 -1.95 -14.74
C LEU A 230 20.73 -0.47 -15.13
N GLY A 231 21.57 0.40 -14.54
CA GLY A 231 21.61 1.83 -14.82
C GLY A 231 20.38 2.59 -14.31
N ILE A 232 19.73 2.09 -13.26
CA ILE A 232 18.49 2.64 -12.68
C ILE A 232 18.63 3.00 -11.20
N SER A 233 19.86 3.10 -10.68
CA SER A 233 20.11 3.41 -9.26
C SER A 233 19.72 4.83 -8.85
N ASP A 234 19.61 5.75 -9.81
CA ASP A 234 19.18 7.13 -9.57
C ASP A 234 17.64 7.29 -9.57
N GLU A 235 16.88 6.23 -9.85
CA GLU A 235 15.41 6.28 -9.83
C GLU A 235 14.90 6.55 -8.40
N PRO A 236 13.93 7.47 -8.21
CA PRO A 236 13.46 7.87 -6.88
C PRO A 236 12.94 6.73 -6.00
N ASP A 237 12.41 5.67 -6.62
CA ASP A 237 11.86 4.49 -5.94
C ASP A 237 12.96 3.48 -5.53
N ILE A 238 14.21 3.72 -5.92
CA ILE A 238 15.37 2.88 -5.61
C ILE A 238 16.14 3.51 -4.45
N GLN A 239 15.53 3.44 -3.27
CA GLN A 239 16.10 3.93 -2.03
C GLN A 239 16.03 2.84 -0.96
N PRO A 240 17.02 2.74 -0.06
CA PRO A 240 16.97 1.78 1.04
C PRO A 240 15.69 1.94 1.85
N LEU A 241 14.97 0.83 2.01
CA LEU A 241 13.87 0.76 2.97
C LEU A 241 14.44 0.59 4.38
N PRO A 242 13.80 1.17 5.41
CA PRO A 242 14.21 0.92 6.78
C PRO A 242 14.05 -0.57 7.10
N GLN A 243 14.87 -1.07 8.01
CA GLN A 243 14.71 -2.42 8.53
C GLN A 243 13.32 -2.56 9.14
N ILE A 244 12.54 -3.53 8.65
CA ILE A 244 11.20 -3.80 9.18
C ILE A 244 11.36 -4.70 10.40
N GLU A 245 11.05 -4.16 11.58
CA GLU A 245 11.12 -4.86 12.87
C GLU A 245 9.78 -5.47 13.26
N THR A 246 8.68 -4.79 12.90
CA THR A 246 7.32 -5.24 13.15
C THR A 246 6.44 -4.98 11.93
N PHE A 247 5.35 -5.73 11.82
CA PHE A 247 4.40 -5.57 10.75
C PHE A 247 3.00 -5.94 11.22
N GLY A 248 1.98 -5.48 10.51
CA GLY A 248 0.62 -5.81 10.92
C GLY A 248 -0.47 -5.13 10.15
N ILE A 249 -1.69 -5.26 10.69
CA ILE A 249 -2.89 -4.65 10.13
C ILE A 249 -3.41 -3.58 11.07
N TYR A 250 -3.57 -2.36 10.55
CA TYR A 250 -4.35 -1.32 11.19
C TYR A 250 -5.82 -1.43 10.80
N PHE A 251 -6.65 -1.80 11.78
CA PHE A 251 -8.10 -1.88 11.61
C PHE A 251 -8.72 -0.50 11.87
N ALA A 252 -8.81 0.34 10.84
CA ALA A 252 -9.15 1.76 10.96
C ALA A 252 -10.44 2.04 11.74
N ARG A 253 -11.49 1.24 11.57
CA ARG A 253 -12.76 1.41 12.31
C ARG A 253 -12.67 1.10 13.80
N HIS A 254 -11.62 0.42 14.22
CA HIS A 254 -11.35 0.02 15.60
C HIS A 254 -10.27 0.89 16.25
N GLY A 255 -9.48 1.62 15.45
CA GLY A 255 -8.33 2.36 15.96
C GLY A 255 -7.34 1.44 16.66
N ASP A 256 -7.09 0.26 16.09
CA ASP A 256 -6.30 -0.81 16.70
C ASP A 256 -5.37 -1.47 15.68
N PHE A 257 -4.17 -1.82 16.13
CA PHE A 257 -3.11 -2.39 15.30
C PHE A 257 -2.77 -3.79 15.77
N SER A 258 -3.08 -4.79 14.93
CA SER A 258 -2.61 -6.15 15.16
C SER A 258 -1.16 -6.27 14.70
N THR A 259 -0.24 -5.97 15.62
CA THR A 259 1.21 -6.03 15.41
C THR A 259 1.79 -7.44 15.58
N ILE A 260 2.84 -7.72 14.82
CA ILE A 260 3.55 -8.99 14.78
C ILE A 260 5.06 -8.69 14.57
N PRO A 261 5.98 -9.34 15.29
CA PRO A 261 7.41 -9.16 15.06
C PRO A 261 7.84 -9.76 13.72
N ALA A 262 8.63 -9.03 12.93
CA ALA A 262 9.10 -9.46 11.61
C ALA A 262 10.10 -10.64 11.69
N SER A 263 10.74 -10.83 12.84
CA SER A 263 11.69 -11.94 13.08
C SER A 263 11.06 -13.32 12.88
N ILE A 264 9.75 -13.48 13.04
CA ILE A 264 9.09 -14.78 12.77
C ILE A 264 9.16 -15.18 11.29
N VAL A 265 9.45 -14.22 10.40
CA VAL A 265 9.70 -14.46 8.97
C VAL A 265 11.20 -14.45 8.73
N TYR A 266 11.89 -13.35 9.07
CA TYR A 266 13.32 -13.18 8.75
C TYR A 266 14.26 -14.17 9.46
N GLU A 267 13.90 -14.64 10.65
CA GLU A 267 14.70 -15.61 11.43
C GLU A 267 14.13 -17.04 11.34
N ALA A 268 13.16 -17.28 10.45
CA ALA A 268 12.63 -18.62 10.25
C ALA A 268 13.70 -19.55 9.66
N ASP A 269 13.74 -20.79 10.15
CA ASP A 269 14.61 -21.83 9.61
C ASP A 269 14.30 -22.03 8.10
N GLY A 270 15.33 -21.87 7.26
CA GLY A 270 15.18 -22.02 5.80
C GLY A 270 14.72 -20.75 5.07
N TYR A 271 14.58 -19.60 5.75
CA TYR A 271 14.13 -18.35 5.12
C TYR A 271 14.90 -17.98 3.84
N THR A 272 16.23 -18.17 3.82
CA THR A 272 17.04 -17.90 2.63
C THR A 272 16.62 -18.77 1.45
N GLU A 273 16.41 -20.08 1.66
CA GLU A 273 15.94 -21.00 0.62
C GLU A 273 14.53 -20.61 0.15
N PHE A 274 13.65 -20.24 1.08
CA PHE A 274 12.31 -19.75 0.76
C PHE A 274 12.36 -18.50 -0.11
N ARG A 275 13.21 -17.52 0.22
CA ARG A 275 13.36 -16.30 -0.57
C ARG A 275 13.81 -16.59 -2.00
N SER A 276 14.81 -17.46 -2.18
CA SER A 276 15.26 -17.86 -3.52
C SER A 276 14.13 -18.55 -4.30
N TRP A 277 13.39 -19.46 -3.65
CA TRP A 277 12.21 -20.09 -4.25
C TRP A 277 11.12 -19.08 -4.59
N PHE A 278 10.86 -18.09 -3.73
CA PHE A 278 9.85 -17.06 -3.96
C PHE A 278 10.16 -16.25 -5.22
N VAL A 279 11.44 -15.93 -5.46
CA VAL A 279 11.87 -15.27 -6.68
C VAL A 279 11.63 -16.15 -7.90
N GLU A 280 12.04 -17.42 -7.86
CA GLU A 280 11.81 -18.35 -8.98
C GLU A 280 10.33 -18.52 -9.31
N ALA A 281 9.50 -18.74 -8.30
CA ALA A 281 8.06 -18.83 -8.46
C ALA A 281 7.49 -17.55 -9.08
N ALA A 282 7.91 -16.37 -8.62
CA ALA A 282 7.43 -15.11 -9.19
C ALA A 282 7.88 -14.91 -10.65
N LEU A 283 9.08 -15.32 -11.02
CA LEU A 283 9.55 -15.29 -12.42
C LEU A 283 8.72 -16.23 -13.32
N ASP A 284 8.34 -17.41 -12.83
CA ASP A 284 7.51 -18.37 -13.57
C ASP A 284 6.10 -17.82 -13.82
N TYR A 285 5.52 -17.14 -12.83
CA TYR A 285 4.21 -16.49 -12.98
C TYR A 285 4.28 -15.12 -13.68
N ASN A 286 5.47 -14.56 -13.89
CA ASN A 286 5.72 -13.30 -14.61
C ASN A 286 6.75 -13.48 -15.74
N PRO A 287 6.45 -14.26 -16.79
CA PRO A 287 7.44 -14.70 -17.78
C PRO A 287 8.04 -13.57 -18.62
N ARG A 288 7.34 -12.43 -18.77
CA ARG A 288 7.89 -11.24 -19.44
C ARG A 288 9.09 -10.69 -18.65
N PHE A 289 8.88 -10.49 -17.36
CA PHE A 289 9.93 -10.04 -16.45
C PHE A 289 11.03 -11.10 -16.31
N GLY A 290 10.66 -12.38 -16.24
CA GLY A 290 11.62 -13.49 -16.22
C GLY A 290 12.52 -13.58 -17.45
N THR A 291 11.99 -13.27 -18.64
CA THR A 291 12.79 -13.26 -19.88
C THR A 291 13.81 -12.11 -19.89
N GLU A 292 13.42 -10.95 -19.37
CA GLU A 292 14.23 -9.73 -19.41
C GLU A 292 15.30 -9.70 -18.31
N PHE A 293 14.93 -10.13 -17.09
CA PHE A 293 15.77 -9.97 -15.89
C PHE A 293 16.13 -11.27 -15.17
N GLY A 294 15.56 -12.42 -15.57
CA GLY A 294 15.69 -13.68 -14.81
C GLY A 294 17.13 -14.14 -14.61
N GLY A 295 18.02 -13.96 -15.59
CA GLY A 295 19.43 -14.34 -15.44
C GLY A 295 20.17 -13.57 -14.33
N ILE A 296 19.83 -12.29 -14.13
CA ILE A 296 20.41 -11.44 -13.09
C ILE A 296 19.87 -11.87 -11.73
N PHE A 297 18.56 -12.05 -11.63
CA PHE A 297 17.88 -12.36 -10.36
C PHE A 297 18.35 -13.71 -9.81
N ARG A 298 18.41 -14.75 -10.65
CA ARG A 298 18.85 -16.11 -10.27
C ARG A 298 20.28 -16.21 -9.78
N THR A 299 21.11 -15.22 -10.05
CA THR A 299 22.52 -15.22 -9.63
C THR A 299 22.69 -14.61 -8.23
N ILE A 300 21.69 -13.87 -7.75
CA ILE A 300 21.80 -13.02 -6.56
C ILE A 300 21.03 -13.60 -5.36
N VAL A 301 19.89 -14.24 -5.60
CA VAL A 301 19.08 -14.88 -4.56
C VAL A 301 19.38 -16.36 -4.37
#